data_AF-A0A381V4Y3-F1
#
_entry.id   AF-A0A381V4Y3-F1
#
_cell.length_a   1.000
_cell.length_b   1.000
_cell.length_c   1.000
_cell.angle_alpha   90.00
_cell.angle_beta   90.00
_cell.angle_gamma   90.00
#
_symmetry.space_group_name_H-M   'P 1'
#
loop_
_entity.id
_entity.type
_entity.pdbx_description
1 polymer ?
#
loop_
_entity_poly.entity_id
_entity_poly.type
_entity_poly.pdbx_seq_one_letter_code
_entity_poly.pdbx_strand_id
1 'polypeptide(L)' 'MSNPYELRFRLLEMAQSYLYDQQERQKHFAIDAWEFAKEQGDANMKLFEELQPDSYSIEDIKKKA' A
#
# COMPACT_ATOMS: atom_id res chain seq x y z
N MET A 1 30.26 -9.95 16.07
CA MET A 1 29.77 -10.14 14.68
C MET A 1 28.32 -10.58 14.79
N SER A 2 27.38 -9.85 14.20
CA SER A 2 25.96 -10.23 14.25
C SER A 2 25.72 -11.50 13.45
N ASN A 3 24.98 -12.42 14.03
CA ASN A 3 24.66 -13.70 13.41
C ASN A 3 23.81 -13.45 12.14
N PRO A 4 24.06 -14.15 11.01
CA PRO A 4 23.24 -14.05 9.80
C PRO A 4 21.72 -14.04 10.02
N TYR A 5 21.21 -14.74 11.04
CA TYR A 5 19.78 -14.73 11.37
C TYR A 5 19.29 -13.39 11.94
N GLU A 6 20.08 -12.72 12.78
CA GLU A 6 19.74 -11.39 13.30
C GLU A 6 19.70 -10.34 12.20
N LEU A 7 20.63 -10.44 11.23
CA LEU A 7 20.64 -9.55 10.07
C LEU A 7 19.42 -9.77 9.18
N ARG A 8 19.06 -11.03 8.92
CA ARG A 8 17.83 -11.38 8.18
C ARG A 8 16.59 -10.88 8.90
N PHE A 9 16.51 -11.07 10.20
CA PHE A 9 15.39 -10.60 11.00
C PHE A 9 15.24 -9.08 10.92
N ARG A 10 16.33 -8.31 11.11
CA ARG A 10 16.30 -6.85 10.96
C ARG A 10 15.90 -6.40 9.56
N LEU A 11 16.37 -7.08 8.52
CA LEU A 11 15.96 -6.80 7.15
C LEU A 11 14.45 -7.03 6.95
N LEU A 12 13.91 -8.10 7.52
CA LEU A 12 12.47 -8.39 7.48
C LEU A 12 11.67 -7.35 8.26
N GLU A 13 12.13 -6.91 9.44
CA GLU A 13 11.49 -5.83 10.19
C GLU A 13 11.49 -4.51 9.42
N MET A 14 12.61 -4.13 8.81
CA MET A 14 12.69 -2.91 8.00
C MET A 14 11.79 -3.00 6.76
N ALA A 15 11.76 -4.15 6.09
CA ALA A 15 10.88 -4.37 4.96
C ALA A 15 9.40 -4.31 5.35
N GLN A 16 9.03 -4.89 6.49
CA GLN A 16 7.68 -4.84 7.03
C GLN A 16 7.24 -3.39 7.32
N SER A 17 8.08 -2.63 8.02
CA SER A 17 7.80 -1.21 8.31
C SER A 17 7.67 -0.39 7.02
N TYR A 18 8.57 -0.59 6.05
CA TYR A 18 8.49 0.10 4.76
C TYR A 18 7.19 -0.20 4.01
N LEU A 19 6.77 -1.47 3.99
CA LEU A 19 5.52 -1.88 3.33
C LEU A 19 4.29 -1.30 4.03
N TYR A 20 4.30 -1.24 5.36
CA TYR A 20 3.24 -0.60 6.14
C TYR A 20 3.14 0.90 5.81
N ASP A 21 4.26 1.61 5.84
CA ASP A 21 4.30 3.04 5.52
C ASP A 21 3.85 3.32 4.08
N GLN A 22 4.20 2.44 3.15
CA GLN A 22 3.75 2.53 1.76
C GLN A 22 2.23 2.35 1.64
N GLN A 23 1.66 1.39 2.36
CA GLN A 23 0.22 1.17 2.39
C GLN A 23 -0.52 2.38 2.97
N GLU A 24 -0.03 2.95 4.07
CA GLU A 24 -0.63 4.14 4.67
C GLU A 24 -0.59 5.34 3.73
N ARG A 25 0.52 5.58 3.01
CA ARG A 25 0.59 6.63 2.00
C ARG A 25 -0.46 6.46 0.89
N GLN A 26 -0.66 5.23 0.41
CA GLN A 26 -1.66 4.96 -0.62
C GLN A 26 -3.08 5.21 -0.12
N LYS A 27 -3.39 4.81 1.13
CA LYS A 27 -4.69 5.10 1.74
C LYS A 27 -4.93 6.60 1.88
N HIS A 28 -3.95 7.34 2.37
CA HIS A 28 -4.05 8.80 2.50
C HIS A 28 -4.31 9.46 1.14
N PHE A 29 -3.55 9.08 0.11
CA PHE A 29 -3.77 9.57 -1.24
C PHE A 29 -5.20 9.31 -1.75
N ALA A 30 -5.72 8.09 -1.55
CA ALA A 30 -7.08 7.74 -1.96
C ALA A 30 -8.15 8.57 -1.22
N ILE A 31 -7.96 8.79 0.09
CA ILE A 31 -8.86 9.62 0.91
C ILE A 31 -8.83 11.07 0.42
N ASP A 32 -7.65 11.65 0.24
CA ASP A 32 -7.49 13.05 -0.17
C ASP A 32 -8.08 13.28 -1.57
N ALA A 33 -7.84 12.37 -2.51
CA ALA A 33 -8.41 12.42 -3.85
C ALA A 33 -9.94 12.30 -3.84
N TRP A 34 -10.49 11.46 -2.95
CA TRP A 34 -11.93 11.33 -2.77
C TRP A 34 -12.56 12.59 -2.18
N GLU A 35 -11.97 13.17 -1.14
CA GLU A 35 -12.42 14.44 -0.55
C GLU A 35 -12.41 15.56 -1.60
N PHE A 36 -11.32 15.68 -2.36
CA PHE A 36 -11.22 16.67 -3.43
C PHE A 36 -12.28 16.50 -4.52
N ALA A 37 -12.55 15.26 -4.94
CA ALA A 37 -13.58 14.98 -5.93
C ALA A 37 -15.00 15.29 -5.42
N LYS A 38 -15.27 15.10 -4.11
CA LYS A 38 -16.53 15.54 -3.50
C LYS A 38 -16.66 17.05 -3.52
N GLU A 39 -15.58 17.79 -3.21
CA GLU A 39 -15.58 19.26 -3.25
C GLU A 39 -15.83 19.80 -4.67
N GLN A 40 -15.31 19.13 -5.70
CA GLN A 40 -15.54 19.49 -7.10
C GLN A 40 -16.90 19.03 -7.65
N GLY A 41 -17.58 18.10 -6.97
CA GLY A 41 -18.83 17.49 -7.44
C GLY A 41 -18.64 16.35 -8.45
N ASP A 42 -17.39 15.91 -8.68
CA ASP A 42 -17.03 14.83 -9.60
C ASP A 42 -16.98 13.45 -8.92
N ALA A 43 -17.27 13.38 -7.61
CA ALA A 43 -17.33 12.13 -6.85
C ALA A 43 -18.39 11.18 -7.42
N ASN A 44 -17.93 10.10 -8.04
CA ASN A 44 -18.76 9.06 -8.62
C ASN A 44 -18.20 7.66 -8.35
N MET A 45 -19.01 6.63 -8.58
CA MET A 45 -18.64 5.23 -8.28
C MET A 45 -17.43 4.74 -9.07
N LYS A 46 -17.23 5.25 -10.29
CA LYS A 46 -16.08 4.89 -11.12
C LYS A 46 -14.77 5.42 -10.51
N LEU A 47 -14.76 6.68 -10.06
CA LEU A 47 -13.61 7.24 -9.36
C LEU A 47 -13.35 6.51 -8.04
N PHE A 48 -14.41 6.12 -7.32
CA PHE A 48 -14.26 5.33 -6.08
C PHE A 48 -13.53 4.01 -6.32
N GLU A 49 -13.86 3.30 -7.40
CA GLU A 49 -13.21 2.05 -7.80
C GLU A 49 -11.76 2.28 -8.24
N GLU A 50 -11.47 3.35 -8.99
CA GLU A 50 -10.11 3.70 -9.44
C GLU A 50 -9.18 4.10 -8.27
N LEU A 51 -9.72 4.66 -7.19
CA LEU A 51 -8.96 5.06 -6.01
C LEU A 51 -8.68 3.90 -5.04
N GLN A 52 -9.33 2.74 -5.21
CA GLN A 52 -9.03 1.59 -4.36
C GLN A 52 -7.61 1.10 -4.60
N PRO A 53 -6.81 0.85 -3.56
CA PRO A 53 -5.48 0.27 -3.73
C PRO A 53 -5.60 -1.13 -4.35
N ASP A 54 -4.68 -1.46 -5.26
CA ASP A 54 -4.61 -2.79 -5.85
C ASP A 54 -4.51 -3.86 -4.75
N SER A 55 -5.52 -4.73 -4.67
CA SER A 55 -5.47 -5.89 -3.79
C SER A 55 -4.57 -6.94 -4.43
N TYR A 56 -3.35 -7.11 -3.93
CA TYR A 56 -2.49 -8.22 -4.35
C TYR A 56 -3.13 -9.54 -3.94
N SER A 57 -3.47 -10.39 -4.92
CA SER A 57 -3.87 -11.76 -4.63
C SER A 57 -2.65 -12.62 -4.28
N ILE A 58 -2.88 -13.77 -3.64
CA ILE A 58 -1.82 -14.77 -3.39
C ILE A 58 -1.14 -15.19 -4.71
N GLU A 59 -1.88 -15.19 -5.83
CA GLU A 59 -1.34 -15.52 -7.14
C GLU A 59 -0.41 -14.43 -7.68
N ASP A 60 -0.70 -13.16 -7.42
CA ASP A 60 0.17 -12.03 -7.82
C ASP A 60 1.47 -12.02 -7.03
N ILE A 61 1.41 -12.37 -5.75
CA ILE A 61 2.60 -12.54 -4.90
C ILE A 61 3.47 -13.68 -5.43
N LYS A 62 2.85 -14.81 -5.82
CA LYS A 62 3.57 -15.98 -6.38
C LYS A 62 4.22 -15.72 -7.74
N LYS A 63 3.69 -14.82 -8.56
CA LYS A 63 4.29 -14.47 -9.87
C LYS A 63 5.48 -13.52 -9.77
N LYS A 64 5.58 -12.73 -8.69
CA LYS A 64 6.68 -11.79 -8.45
C LYS A 64 7.87 -12.41 -7.70
N ALA A 65 7.66 -13.51 -6.98
CA ALA A 65 8.69 -14.27 -6.25
C ALA A 65 9.43 -15.25 -7.18
#